data_AF-A0AAW2H4D8-F1
#
_entry.id   AF-A0AAW2H4D8-F1
#
_cell.length_a   1.000
_cell.length_b   1.000
_cell.length_c   1.000
_cell.angle_alpha   90.00
_cell.angle_beta   90.00
_cell.angle_gamma   90.00
#
_symmetry.space_group_name_H-M   'P 1'
#
loop_
_entity.id
_entity.type
_entity.pdbx_description
1 polymer ?
#
loop_
_entity_poly.entity_id
_entity_poly.type
_entity_poly.pdbx_seq_one_letter_code
_entity_poly.pdbx_strand_id
1 'polypeptide(L)'
;MVMYPVKSLGPVRKTEMECTTLGLKSGWLRDRTLLVIDLEGRFLTARQQPKMVNVSPSVSGSVLTLSAPGMMSVSVDLAQLRGKSFRVAVWGQAVPARDCGEEPARWLSRYILQEDVGLRLVYYPLDRPVRPVRQKNVKSFPKQEPIDAGAYPDETSYTLANEASIADLNTRLDEPVVAQQFRMSFLVKGPSAYEEDNWDWVKIGNVIMRNLRPCTRCIFTTINPETGTKHPNTEPLKTLRRYCNMCIHTYI
;
A
#
# COMPACT_ATOMS: atom_id res chain seq x y z
N MET A 1 6.67 2.51 12.57
CA MET A 1 5.58 1.96 11.73
C MET A 1 5.50 2.75 10.44
N VAL A 2 5.00 2.14 9.36
CA VAL A 2 4.89 2.77 8.04
C VAL A 2 3.48 2.59 7.51
N MET A 3 2.89 3.64 6.94
CA MET A 3 1.63 3.55 6.22
C MET A 3 1.77 4.15 4.83
N TYR A 4 0.92 3.77 3.91
CA TYR A 4 0.88 4.25 2.53
C TYR A 4 -0.52 4.78 2.25
N PRO A 5 -0.78 6.07 2.56
CA PRO A 5 -2.12 6.62 2.53
C PRO A 5 -2.79 6.51 1.16
N VAL A 6 -2.00 6.76 0.11
CA VAL A 6 -2.40 6.57 -1.28
C VAL A 6 -1.80 5.28 -1.81
N LYS A 7 -2.63 4.43 -2.42
CA LYS A 7 -2.19 3.17 -3.02
C LYS A 7 -1.07 3.44 -4.03
N SER A 8 0.03 2.71 -3.87
CA SER A 8 1.23 2.76 -4.72
C SER A 8 2.10 4.01 -4.61
N LEU A 9 1.72 5.04 -3.85
CA LEU A 9 2.58 6.20 -3.63
C LEU A 9 3.59 5.96 -2.49
N GLY A 10 4.36 7.00 -2.16
CA GLY A 10 5.36 7.02 -1.10
C GLY A 10 4.76 6.80 0.31
N PRO A 11 5.61 6.41 1.28
CA PRO A 11 5.18 6.12 2.64
C PRO A 11 5.04 7.37 3.50
N VAL A 12 4.30 7.23 4.60
CA VAL A 12 4.40 8.08 5.79
C VAL A 12 4.91 7.23 6.95
N ARG A 13 5.93 7.71 7.64
CA ARG A 13 6.51 7.06 8.82
C ARG A 13 6.07 7.79 10.09
N LYS A 14 5.65 7.03 11.09
CA LYS A 14 5.31 7.53 12.43
C LYS A 14 5.81 6.57 13.50
N THR A 15 6.10 7.13 14.67
CA THR A 15 6.45 6.40 15.88
C THR A 15 5.22 5.81 16.56
N GLU A 16 4.06 6.45 16.40
CA GLU A 16 2.77 6.04 16.97
C GLU A 16 1.64 6.17 15.94
N MET A 17 0.74 5.18 15.91
CA MET A 17 -0.45 5.12 15.06
C MET A 17 -1.53 4.25 15.71
N GLU A 18 -2.79 4.59 15.48
CA GLU A 18 -3.94 3.74 15.82
C GLU A 18 -4.02 2.55 14.86
N CYS A 19 -4.38 1.36 15.37
CA CYS A 19 -4.74 0.22 14.55
C CYS A 19 -6.27 0.13 14.44
N THR A 20 -6.79 0.09 13.20
CA THR A 20 -8.22 0.01 12.89
C THR A 20 -8.46 -1.11 11.88
N THR A 21 -9.72 -1.53 11.70
CA THR A 21 -10.08 -2.52 10.67
C THR A 21 -9.76 -2.06 9.24
N LEU A 22 -9.61 -0.75 9.02
CA LEU A 22 -9.18 -0.18 7.74
C LEU A 22 -7.65 -0.07 7.57
N GLY A 23 -6.87 -0.41 8.60
CA GLY A 23 -5.41 -0.28 8.61
C GLY A 23 -4.89 0.75 9.63
N LEU A 24 -3.60 1.07 9.52
CA LEU A 24 -2.95 2.09 10.36
C LEU A 24 -3.58 3.46 10.15
N LYS A 25 -3.73 4.21 11.25
CA LYS A 25 -4.33 5.56 11.25
C LYS A 25 -3.53 6.53 12.12
N SER A 26 -3.41 7.76 11.64
CA SER A 26 -2.86 8.90 12.38
C SER A 26 -3.64 10.15 12.01
N GLY A 27 -4.61 10.55 12.84
CA GLY A 27 -5.52 11.66 12.53
C GLY A 27 -6.35 11.35 11.27
N TRP A 28 -6.22 12.19 10.24
CA TRP A 28 -6.89 12.00 8.95
C TRP A 28 -6.17 11.04 8.00
N LEU A 29 -4.90 10.72 8.27
CA LEU A 29 -4.19 9.73 7.49
C LEU A 29 -4.64 8.33 7.88
N ARG A 30 -4.98 7.54 6.88
CA ARG A 30 -5.27 6.12 7.01
C ARG A 30 -4.61 5.36 5.88
N ASP A 31 -4.23 4.14 6.18
CA ASP A 31 -3.51 3.29 5.26
C ASP A 31 -4.38 2.89 4.05
N ARG A 32 -3.88 3.13 2.83
CA ARG A 32 -4.54 2.82 1.55
C ARG A 32 -6.02 3.26 1.46
N THR A 33 -6.38 4.41 2.03
CA THR A 33 -7.73 5.01 1.87
C THR A 33 -7.82 5.99 0.70
N LEU A 34 -6.73 6.21 -0.02
CA LEU A 34 -6.70 6.99 -1.25
C LEU A 34 -6.22 6.12 -2.42
N LEU A 35 -6.72 6.41 -3.61
CA LEU A 35 -6.47 5.63 -4.81
C LEU A 35 -6.35 6.57 -6.03
N VAL A 36 -5.40 6.26 -6.91
CA VAL A 36 -5.33 6.92 -8.21
C VAL A 36 -6.06 6.05 -9.22
N ILE A 37 -6.96 6.65 -10.00
CA ILE A 37 -7.72 5.99 -11.06
C ILE A 37 -7.55 6.74 -12.38
N ASP A 38 -7.74 6.07 -13.50
CA ASP A 38 -7.92 6.73 -14.80
C ASP A 38 -9.36 7.24 -14.99
N LEU A 39 -9.64 7.86 -16.14
CA LEU A 39 -10.95 8.40 -16.47
C LEU A 39 -12.02 7.31 -16.66
N GLU A 40 -11.62 6.06 -16.89
CA GLU A 40 -12.52 4.90 -16.95
C GLU A 40 -12.77 4.25 -15.58
N GLY A 41 -12.17 4.80 -14.50
CA GLY A 41 -12.34 4.30 -13.14
C GLY A 41 -11.49 3.06 -12.81
N ARG A 42 -10.50 2.74 -13.65
CA ARG A 42 -9.53 1.66 -13.38
C ARG A 42 -8.41 2.21 -12.51
N PHE A 43 -8.04 1.48 -11.47
CA PHE A 43 -6.98 1.93 -10.59
C PHE A 43 -5.60 1.81 -11.24
N LEU A 44 -4.79 2.83 -11.00
CA LEU A 44 -3.39 2.89 -11.40
C LEU A 44 -2.51 2.42 -10.24
N THR A 45 -1.46 1.67 -10.57
CA THR A 45 -0.47 1.19 -9.61
C THR A 45 0.94 1.44 -10.09
N ALA A 46 1.91 1.42 -9.16
CA ALA A 46 3.31 1.55 -9.55
C ALA A 46 3.83 0.34 -10.36
N ARG A 47 3.07 -0.77 -10.41
CA ARG A 47 3.35 -1.87 -11.35
C ARG A 47 3.27 -1.41 -12.81
N GLN A 48 2.30 -0.53 -13.09
CA GLN A 48 2.10 0.11 -14.39
C GLN A 48 2.98 1.36 -14.50
N GLN A 49 2.96 2.23 -13.49
CA GLN A 49 3.67 3.51 -13.49
C GLN A 49 4.63 3.65 -12.28
N PRO A 50 5.85 3.09 -12.36
CA PRO A 50 6.81 3.06 -11.26
C PRO A 50 7.07 4.39 -10.54
N LYS A 51 7.10 5.51 -11.28
CA LYS A 51 7.29 6.88 -10.75
C LYS A 51 6.30 7.26 -9.64
N MET A 52 5.16 6.58 -9.55
CA MET A 52 4.20 6.76 -8.45
C MET A 52 4.85 6.69 -7.07
N VAL A 53 5.88 5.84 -6.87
CA VAL A 53 6.53 5.68 -5.56
C VAL A 53 7.25 6.93 -5.08
N ASN A 54 7.57 7.87 -5.99
CA ASN A 54 8.26 9.12 -5.69
C ASN A 54 7.32 10.24 -5.23
N VAL A 55 6.00 10.04 -5.35
CA VAL A 55 5.03 10.99 -4.80
C VAL A 55 4.94 10.78 -3.30
N SER A 56 5.28 11.80 -2.53
CA SER A 56 5.29 11.78 -1.07
C SER A 56 4.02 12.44 -0.51
N PRO A 57 3.15 11.67 0.18
CA PRO A 57 2.00 12.23 0.86
C PRO A 57 2.36 12.73 2.26
N SER A 58 1.73 13.82 2.69
CA SER A 58 1.73 14.29 4.08
C SER A 58 0.35 14.87 4.42
N VAL A 59 0.03 14.98 5.71
CA VAL A 59 -1.23 15.60 6.15
C VAL A 59 -0.99 16.51 7.34
N SER A 60 -1.67 17.65 7.33
CA SER A 60 -1.86 18.53 8.48
C SER A 60 -3.35 18.78 8.68
N GLY A 61 -3.89 18.43 9.84
CA GLY A 61 -5.35 18.42 10.04
C GLY A 61 -6.01 17.44 9.06
N SER A 62 -6.96 17.94 8.26
CA SER A 62 -7.63 17.21 7.18
C SER A 62 -7.02 17.43 5.79
N VAL A 63 -6.00 18.29 5.68
CA VAL A 63 -5.40 18.66 4.41
C VAL A 63 -4.31 17.66 4.03
N LEU A 64 -4.54 16.93 2.94
CA LEU A 64 -3.54 16.09 2.28
C LEU A 64 -2.71 16.94 1.34
N THR A 65 -1.40 16.89 1.50
CA THR A 65 -0.43 17.49 0.58
C THR A 65 0.34 16.39 -0.13
N LEU A 66 0.46 16.51 -1.46
CA LEU A 66 1.29 15.65 -2.29
C LEU A 66 2.47 16.46 -2.82
N SER A 67 3.68 15.90 -2.67
CA SER A 67 4.90 16.46 -3.23
C SER A 67 5.62 15.42 -4.09
N ALA A 68 6.36 15.88 -5.10
CA ALA A 68 7.21 15.04 -5.93
C ALA A 68 8.38 15.85 -6.49
N PRO A 69 9.50 15.21 -6.86
CA PRO A 69 10.64 15.89 -7.47
C PRO A 69 10.24 16.75 -8.68
N GLY A 70 10.67 18.00 -8.68
CA GLY A 70 10.43 18.95 -9.79
C GLY A 70 9.01 19.52 -9.87
N MET A 71 8.12 19.22 -8.91
CA MET A 71 6.75 19.72 -8.88
C MET A 71 6.51 20.62 -7.66
N MET A 72 5.79 21.73 -7.84
CA MET A 72 5.18 22.43 -6.70
C MET A 72 4.18 21.51 -6.02
N SER A 73 4.11 21.53 -4.69
CA SER A 73 3.19 20.65 -3.96
C SER A 73 1.73 21.04 -4.21
N VAL A 74 0.84 20.05 -4.22
CA VAL A 74 -0.62 20.25 -4.32
C VAL A 74 -1.29 19.82 -3.02
N SER A 75 -2.36 20.49 -2.62
CA SER A 75 -3.09 20.15 -1.41
C SER A 75 -4.59 20.01 -1.66
N VAL A 76 -5.24 19.15 -0.87
CA VAL A 76 -6.69 18.96 -0.87
C VAL A 76 -7.19 18.73 0.55
N ASP A 77 -8.26 19.41 0.94
CA ASP A 77 -8.93 19.19 2.23
C ASP A 77 -9.89 17.99 2.13
N LEU A 78 -9.53 16.89 2.79
CA LEU A 78 -10.32 15.66 2.80
C LEU A 78 -11.65 15.80 3.56
N ALA A 79 -11.77 16.78 4.46
CA ALA A 79 -13.02 17.06 5.17
C ALA A 79 -14.05 17.78 4.29
N GLN A 80 -13.59 18.50 3.25
CA GLN A 80 -14.42 19.36 2.41
C GLN A 80 -14.67 18.78 1.01
N LEU A 81 -14.42 17.47 0.82
CA LEU A 81 -14.66 16.82 -0.47
C LEU A 81 -16.13 16.92 -0.87
N ARG A 82 -16.37 17.55 -2.02
CA ARG A 82 -17.69 17.76 -2.61
C ARG A 82 -18.09 16.58 -3.51
N GLY A 83 -19.38 16.53 -3.85
CA GLY A 83 -19.93 15.53 -4.79
C GLY A 83 -20.42 14.24 -4.14
N LYS A 84 -21.22 13.48 -4.89
CA LYS A 84 -21.77 12.20 -4.45
C LYS A 84 -20.69 11.13 -4.53
N SER A 85 -20.72 10.19 -3.57
CA SER A 85 -19.89 9.00 -3.66
C SER A 85 -20.31 8.13 -4.85
N PHE A 86 -19.32 7.58 -5.54
CA PHE A 86 -19.49 6.64 -6.66
C PHE A 86 -18.71 5.35 -6.36
N ARG A 87 -18.67 4.43 -7.33
CA ARG A 87 -17.96 3.15 -7.18
C ARG A 87 -16.82 3.06 -8.19
N VAL A 88 -15.66 2.63 -7.70
CA VAL A 88 -14.50 2.26 -8.52
C VAL A 88 -14.31 0.75 -8.45
N ALA A 89 -13.62 0.17 -9.43
CA ALA A 89 -13.32 -1.26 -9.43
C ALA A 89 -11.92 -1.51 -8.86
N VAL A 90 -11.83 -2.17 -7.70
CA VAL A 90 -10.56 -2.68 -7.16
C VAL A 90 -10.61 -4.20 -7.26
N TRP A 91 -9.74 -4.77 -8.09
CA TRP A 91 -9.67 -6.22 -8.30
C TRP A 91 -11.00 -6.87 -8.73
N GLY A 92 -11.82 -6.15 -9.50
CA GLY A 92 -13.14 -6.60 -9.95
C GLY A 92 -14.25 -6.41 -8.91
N GLN A 93 -13.95 -5.80 -7.76
CA GLN A 93 -14.93 -5.50 -6.71
C GLN A 93 -15.27 -4.02 -6.72
N ALA A 94 -16.54 -3.70 -6.61
CA ALA A 94 -17.00 -2.31 -6.52
C ALA A 94 -16.72 -1.74 -5.12
N VAL A 95 -15.98 -0.64 -5.06
CA VAL A 95 -15.56 0.02 -3.81
C VAL A 95 -16.04 1.48 -3.82
N PRO A 96 -16.67 1.97 -2.73
CA PRO A 96 -17.06 3.37 -2.62
C PRO A 96 -15.86 4.32 -2.73
N ALA A 97 -16.05 5.39 -3.48
CA ALA A 97 -15.05 6.42 -3.72
C ALA A 97 -15.70 7.81 -3.70
N ARG A 98 -14.91 8.82 -3.34
CA ARG A 98 -15.24 10.24 -3.50
C ARG A 98 -14.07 10.92 -4.19
N ASP A 99 -14.38 11.78 -5.15
CA ASP A 99 -13.36 12.47 -5.93
C ASP A 99 -12.68 13.58 -5.11
N CYS A 100 -11.36 13.74 -5.28
CA CYS A 100 -10.55 14.73 -4.57
C CYS A 100 -10.41 16.08 -5.31
N GLY A 101 -11.08 16.26 -6.44
CA GLY A 101 -11.08 17.51 -7.20
C GLY A 101 -10.05 17.58 -8.32
N GLU A 102 -10.14 18.66 -9.10
CA GLU A 102 -9.34 18.88 -10.31
C GLU A 102 -7.85 19.12 -10.04
N GLU A 103 -7.51 19.81 -8.95
CA GLU A 103 -6.13 20.17 -8.66
C GLU A 103 -5.23 18.94 -8.45
N PRO A 104 -5.53 18.01 -7.51
CA PRO A 104 -4.73 16.79 -7.37
C PRO A 104 -4.81 15.89 -8.61
N ALA A 105 -5.93 15.88 -9.33
CA ALA A 105 -6.11 15.11 -10.57
C ALA A 105 -5.12 15.57 -11.68
N ARG A 106 -5.09 16.87 -11.98
CA ARG A 106 -4.16 17.45 -12.96
C ARG A 106 -2.71 17.30 -12.51
N TRP A 107 -2.44 17.53 -11.22
CA TRP A 107 -1.09 17.40 -10.67
C TRP A 107 -0.53 15.98 -10.84
N LEU A 108 -1.34 14.96 -10.51
CA LEU A 108 -0.94 13.55 -10.69
C LEU A 108 -0.79 13.19 -12.17
N SER A 109 -1.68 13.67 -13.03
CA SER A 109 -1.62 13.44 -14.49
C SER A 109 -0.31 13.98 -15.05
N ARG A 110 0.05 15.22 -14.69
CA ARG A 110 1.29 15.88 -15.15
C ARG A 110 2.53 15.14 -14.69
N TYR A 111 2.57 14.72 -13.43
CA TYR A 111 3.75 14.05 -12.88
C TYR A 111 3.91 12.61 -13.41
N ILE A 112 2.81 11.85 -13.45
CA ILE A 112 2.84 10.41 -13.75
C ILE A 112 2.76 10.13 -15.25
N LEU A 113 1.82 10.78 -15.94
CA LEU A 113 1.56 10.56 -17.38
C LEU A 113 2.30 11.56 -18.27
N GLN A 114 2.77 12.69 -17.74
CA GLN A 114 3.26 13.83 -18.53
C GLN A 114 2.17 14.45 -19.42
N GLU A 115 0.91 14.38 -18.94
CA GLU A 115 -0.27 14.94 -19.59
C GLU A 115 -1.04 15.84 -18.62
N ASP A 116 -1.79 16.82 -19.11
CA ASP A 116 -2.56 17.73 -18.25
C ASP A 116 -3.76 17.05 -17.55
N VAL A 117 -4.28 15.99 -18.16
CA VAL A 117 -5.46 15.24 -17.71
C VAL A 117 -5.25 13.75 -17.94
N GLY A 118 -6.00 12.90 -17.26
CA GLY A 118 -5.96 11.44 -17.45
C GLY A 118 -6.12 10.64 -16.17
N LEU A 119 -5.82 11.25 -15.02
CA LEU A 119 -5.94 10.62 -13.70
C LEU A 119 -6.89 11.38 -12.77
N ARG A 120 -7.49 10.66 -11.83
CA ARG A 120 -8.20 11.21 -10.66
C ARG A 120 -7.59 10.64 -9.38
N LEU A 121 -7.58 11.45 -8.33
CA LEU A 121 -7.38 10.98 -6.96
C LEU A 121 -8.75 10.78 -6.32
N VAL A 122 -8.97 9.62 -5.71
CA VAL A 122 -10.22 9.33 -4.99
C VAL A 122 -9.95 8.89 -3.56
N TYR A 123 -10.85 9.27 -2.67
CA TYR A 123 -10.85 8.99 -1.25
C TYR A 123 -11.93 7.96 -0.89
N TYR A 124 -11.61 7.04 0.02
CA TYR A 124 -12.55 6.07 0.58
C TYR A 124 -13.42 6.73 1.67
N PRO A 125 -14.74 6.86 1.48
CA PRO A 125 -15.59 7.72 2.32
C PRO A 125 -16.17 7.03 3.56
N LEU A 126 -15.87 5.75 3.80
CA LEU A 126 -16.45 4.97 4.90
C LEU A 126 -15.44 4.72 6.02
N ASP A 127 -15.95 4.44 7.21
CA ASP A 127 -15.18 4.12 8.42
C ASP A 127 -14.93 2.62 8.62
N ARG A 128 -15.51 1.78 7.77
CA ARG A 128 -15.42 0.32 7.81
C ARG A 128 -15.07 -0.31 6.46
N PRO A 129 -14.45 -1.50 6.42
CA PRO A 129 -14.31 -2.30 5.21
C PRO A 129 -15.68 -2.73 4.67
N VAL A 130 -15.84 -2.76 3.35
CA VAL A 130 -17.07 -3.23 2.69
C VAL A 130 -16.84 -4.25 1.58
N ARG A 131 -15.58 -4.58 1.29
CA ARG A 131 -15.25 -5.57 0.27
C ARG A 131 -15.46 -6.98 0.81
N PRO A 132 -16.15 -7.87 0.07
CA PRO A 132 -16.16 -9.28 0.43
C PRO A 132 -14.78 -9.90 0.22
N VAL A 133 -14.54 -11.04 0.84
CA VAL A 133 -13.38 -11.86 0.52
C VAL A 133 -13.46 -12.29 -0.95
N ARG A 134 -12.37 -12.12 -1.71
CA ARG A 134 -12.36 -12.48 -3.13
C ARG A 134 -12.58 -13.98 -3.28
N GLN A 135 -13.44 -14.41 -4.20
CA GLN A 135 -13.78 -15.83 -4.37
C GLN A 135 -12.54 -16.72 -4.59
N LYS A 136 -11.57 -16.25 -5.39
CA LYS A 136 -10.30 -16.95 -5.61
C LYS A 136 -9.45 -17.11 -4.33
N ASN A 137 -9.67 -16.25 -3.33
CA ASN A 137 -8.95 -16.29 -2.06
C ASN A 137 -9.63 -17.20 -1.05
N VAL A 138 -10.94 -17.46 -1.15
CA VAL A 138 -11.67 -18.25 -0.13
C VAL A 138 -11.00 -19.59 0.17
N LYS A 139 -10.47 -20.26 -0.86
CA LYS A 139 -9.72 -21.52 -0.69
C LYS A 139 -8.29 -21.32 -0.18
N SER A 140 -7.63 -20.24 -0.58
CA SER A 140 -6.21 -19.98 -0.31
C SER A 140 -5.96 -19.06 0.90
N PHE A 141 -7.01 -18.52 1.50
CA PHE A 141 -7.05 -17.63 2.66
C PHE A 141 -8.24 -18.04 3.56
N PRO A 142 -8.26 -19.26 4.11
CA PRO A 142 -9.41 -19.76 4.86
C PRO A 142 -9.69 -18.96 6.13
N LYS A 143 -8.66 -18.28 6.68
CA LYS A 143 -8.76 -17.41 7.86
C LYS A 143 -9.24 -15.99 7.51
N GLN A 144 -9.30 -15.59 6.24
CA GLN A 144 -9.64 -14.20 5.88
C GLN A 144 -11.14 -13.95 5.98
N GLU A 145 -11.51 -12.84 6.62
CA GLU A 145 -12.87 -12.36 6.79
C GLU A 145 -13.08 -11.03 6.05
N PRO A 146 -14.32 -10.62 5.72
CA PRO A 146 -14.58 -9.33 5.06
C PRO A 146 -14.04 -8.12 5.83
N ILE A 147 -13.95 -8.21 7.15
CA ILE A 147 -13.39 -7.16 8.02
C ILE A 147 -11.88 -6.96 7.81
N ASP A 148 -11.18 -7.94 7.23
CA ASP A 148 -9.74 -7.88 7.00
C ASP A 148 -9.39 -7.11 5.72
N ALA A 149 -10.36 -6.86 4.84
CA ALA A 149 -10.12 -6.38 3.47
C ALA A 149 -9.67 -4.90 3.39
N GLY A 150 -9.88 -4.11 4.43
CA GLY A 150 -9.59 -2.68 4.45
C GLY A 150 -10.34 -1.86 3.38
N ALA A 151 -9.74 -0.72 2.99
CA ALA A 151 -10.25 0.13 1.90
C ALA A 151 -9.70 -0.31 0.53
N TYR A 152 -8.59 0.28 0.07
CA TYR A 152 -7.92 -0.05 -1.21
C TYR A 152 -6.63 -0.90 -1.15
N PRO A 153 -6.24 -1.58 -0.04
CA PRO A 153 -5.09 -2.48 -0.09
C PRO A 153 -5.37 -3.68 -1.03
N ASP A 154 -4.33 -4.42 -1.39
CA ASP A 154 -4.50 -5.54 -2.34
C ASP A 154 -5.36 -6.66 -1.75
N GLU A 155 -5.04 -7.09 -0.53
CA GLU A 155 -5.69 -8.23 0.12
C GLU A 155 -6.16 -7.88 1.54
N THR A 156 -5.28 -7.35 2.40
CA THR A 156 -5.59 -7.06 3.81
C THR A 156 -5.08 -5.69 4.29
N SER A 157 -5.58 -5.24 5.44
CA SER A 157 -5.24 -3.95 6.07
C SER A 157 -3.81 -3.85 6.59
N TYR A 158 -3.14 -4.97 6.90
CA TYR A 158 -1.81 -4.97 7.49
C TYR A 158 -0.87 -5.97 6.83
N THR A 159 0.40 -5.60 6.82
CA THR A 159 1.51 -6.48 6.43
C THR A 159 2.64 -6.34 7.44
N LEU A 160 3.31 -7.45 7.77
CA LEU A 160 4.43 -7.50 8.71
C LEU A 160 5.61 -8.28 8.15
N ALA A 161 6.82 -7.76 8.31
CA ALA A 161 8.09 -8.40 7.94
C ALA A 161 9.09 -8.27 9.10
N ASN A 162 10.03 -9.21 9.16
CA ASN A 162 11.18 -9.11 10.04
C ASN A 162 12.40 -8.49 9.32
N GLU A 163 13.15 -7.64 10.02
CA GLU A 163 14.44 -7.10 9.55
C GLU A 163 15.42 -8.22 9.18
N ALA A 164 15.45 -9.30 9.94
CA ALA A 164 16.34 -10.44 9.66
C ALA A 164 15.99 -11.14 8.33
N SER A 165 14.72 -11.20 7.93
CA SER A 165 14.28 -11.78 6.66
C SER A 165 14.74 -10.95 5.46
N ILE A 166 14.78 -9.62 5.61
CA ILE A 166 15.29 -8.70 4.60
C ILE A 166 16.82 -8.79 4.53
N ALA A 167 17.48 -8.87 5.68
CA ALA A 167 18.93 -9.05 5.75
C ALA A 167 19.36 -10.37 5.09
N ASP A 168 18.69 -11.49 5.39
CA ASP A 168 18.97 -12.78 4.75
C ASP A 168 18.76 -12.71 3.22
N LEU A 169 17.67 -12.11 2.75
CA LEU A 169 17.46 -11.91 1.31
C LEU A 169 18.66 -11.16 0.68
N ASN A 170 19.13 -10.10 1.32
CA ASN A 170 20.22 -9.28 0.80
C ASN A 170 21.55 -10.04 0.70
N THR A 171 21.75 -11.12 1.45
CA THR A 171 22.94 -12.00 1.27
C THR A 171 22.91 -12.79 -0.05
N ARG A 172 21.77 -12.82 -0.73
CA ARG A 172 21.50 -13.60 -1.94
C ARG A 172 21.34 -12.73 -3.18
N LEU A 173 21.53 -11.42 -3.06
CA LEU A 173 21.34 -10.44 -4.12
C LEU A 173 22.65 -9.71 -4.41
N ASP A 174 22.91 -9.44 -5.69
CA ASP A 174 24.02 -8.59 -6.11
C ASP A 174 23.78 -7.14 -5.69
N GLU A 175 22.53 -6.68 -5.83
CA GLU A 175 22.07 -5.36 -5.42
C GLU A 175 21.10 -5.49 -4.23
N PRO A 176 21.45 -4.94 -3.04
CA PRO A 176 20.61 -5.07 -1.86
C PRO A 176 19.32 -4.27 -2.02
N VAL A 177 18.25 -4.78 -1.41
CA VAL A 177 16.94 -4.14 -1.36
C VAL A 177 16.61 -3.62 0.03
N VAL A 178 15.67 -2.67 0.07
CA VAL A 178 15.16 -2.10 1.32
C VAL A 178 13.75 -2.60 1.63
N ALA A 179 13.38 -2.62 2.92
CA ALA A 179 12.05 -3.03 3.37
C ALA A 179 10.90 -2.28 2.68
N GLN A 180 11.13 -1.03 2.25
CA GLN A 180 10.15 -0.20 1.55
C GLN A 180 9.67 -0.80 0.21
N GLN A 181 10.48 -1.61 -0.46
CA GLN A 181 10.09 -2.34 -1.68
C GLN A 181 8.97 -3.35 -1.41
N PHE A 182 8.86 -3.84 -0.17
CA PHE A 182 7.85 -4.81 0.26
C PHE A 182 6.59 -4.14 0.83
N ARG A 183 6.63 -2.82 1.04
CA ARG A 183 5.51 -1.98 1.49
C ARG A 183 4.86 -2.42 2.80
N MET A 184 5.70 -2.76 3.76
CA MET A 184 5.30 -3.28 5.07
C MET A 184 4.64 -2.21 5.94
N SER A 185 3.58 -2.59 6.65
CA SER A 185 3.03 -1.73 7.70
C SER A 185 3.89 -1.79 8.95
N PHE A 186 4.34 -2.99 9.30
CA PHE A 186 5.23 -3.28 10.42
C PHE A 186 6.53 -3.93 9.93
N LEU A 187 7.65 -3.37 10.38
CA LEU A 187 8.97 -3.97 10.27
C LEU A 187 9.44 -4.25 11.70
N VAL A 188 9.64 -5.52 12.05
CA VAL A 188 9.97 -5.95 13.41
C VAL A 188 11.42 -6.42 13.51
N LYS A 189 11.99 -6.34 14.71
CA LYS A 189 13.35 -6.74 15.03
C LYS A 189 13.35 -7.72 16.20
N GLY A 190 14.27 -8.67 16.19
CA GLY A 190 14.49 -9.63 17.28
C GLY A 190 14.38 -11.10 16.85
N PRO A 191 13.32 -11.50 16.14
CA PRO A 191 13.15 -12.88 15.67
C PRO A 191 14.19 -13.29 14.62
N SER A 192 14.33 -14.60 14.40
CA SER A 192 15.16 -15.15 13.33
C SER A 192 14.54 -14.88 11.95
N ALA A 193 15.36 -14.91 10.90
CA ALA A 193 14.86 -14.73 9.54
C ALA A 193 13.71 -15.71 9.23
N TYR A 194 12.62 -15.17 8.69
CA TYR A 194 11.40 -15.87 8.28
C TYR A 194 10.55 -16.47 9.41
N GLU A 195 10.87 -16.19 10.66
CA GLU A 195 10.10 -16.70 11.80
C GLU A 195 8.64 -16.19 11.79
N GLU A 196 8.41 -14.99 11.22
CA GLU A 196 7.09 -14.38 11.07
C GLU A 196 6.10 -15.18 10.24
N ASP A 197 6.58 -16.09 9.37
CA ASP A 197 5.72 -16.94 8.56
C ASP A 197 4.99 -18.00 9.40
N ASN A 198 5.52 -18.35 10.57
CA ASN A 198 5.01 -19.42 11.43
C ASN A 198 4.18 -18.90 12.62
N TRP A 199 4.05 -17.60 12.79
CA TRP A 199 3.23 -17.05 13.88
C TRP A 199 1.76 -17.19 13.55
N ASP A 200 0.93 -17.64 14.49
CA ASP A 200 -0.53 -17.57 14.32
C ASP A 200 -1.10 -16.22 14.72
N TRP A 201 -0.49 -15.57 15.71
CA TRP A 201 -0.94 -14.32 16.30
C TRP A 201 0.24 -13.42 16.61
N VAL A 202 0.02 -12.11 16.47
CA VAL A 202 1.01 -11.08 16.78
C VAL A 202 0.38 -10.08 17.73
N LYS A 203 1.06 -9.80 18.85
CA LYS A 203 0.67 -8.74 19.77
C LYS A 203 1.66 -7.57 19.67
N ILE A 204 1.17 -6.39 19.34
CA ILE A 204 1.95 -5.14 19.31
C ILE A 204 1.28 -4.15 20.25
N GLY A 205 1.94 -3.84 21.37
CA GLY A 205 1.31 -3.10 22.47
C GLY A 205 0.07 -3.83 22.98
N ASN A 206 -1.09 -3.19 22.90
CA ASN A 206 -2.38 -3.78 23.28
C ASN A 206 -3.18 -4.36 22.11
N VAL A 207 -2.65 -4.28 20.88
CA VAL A 207 -3.34 -4.74 19.67
C VAL A 207 -2.91 -6.18 19.38
N ILE A 208 -3.90 -7.05 19.17
CA ILE A 208 -3.71 -8.44 18.77
C ILE A 208 -4.19 -8.60 17.34
N MET A 209 -3.32 -9.13 16.48
CA MET A 209 -3.57 -9.36 15.06
C MET A 209 -3.38 -10.84 14.75
N ARG A 210 -4.21 -11.36 13.85
CA ARG A 210 -4.17 -12.77 13.42
C ARG A 210 -3.34 -12.85 12.17
N ASN A 211 -2.32 -13.70 12.15
CA ASN A 211 -1.63 -14.01 10.92
C ASN A 211 -2.56 -14.81 9.98
N LEU A 212 -2.84 -14.22 8.83
CA LEU A 212 -3.71 -14.80 7.82
C LEU A 212 -2.95 -15.75 6.90
N ARG A 213 -1.79 -15.31 6.39
CA ARG A 213 -0.84 -16.12 5.60
C ARG A 213 0.33 -15.31 5.04
N PRO A 214 1.39 -15.99 4.57
CA PRO A 214 2.45 -15.39 3.76
C PRO A 214 1.91 -14.58 2.56
N CYS A 215 2.48 -13.40 2.35
CA CYS A 215 2.09 -12.51 1.27
C CYS A 215 2.81 -12.86 -0.03
N THR A 216 2.09 -13.16 -1.10
CA THR A 216 2.68 -13.43 -2.41
C THR A 216 3.34 -12.17 -3.00
N ARG A 217 4.59 -12.30 -3.43
CA ARG A 217 5.37 -11.18 -3.99
C ARG A 217 5.00 -10.95 -5.44
N CYS A 218 4.97 -9.68 -5.85
CA CYS A 218 4.67 -9.26 -7.21
C CYS A 218 5.77 -8.33 -7.74
N ILE A 219 5.68 -7.94 -9.01
CA ILE A 219 6.63 -7.05 -9.69
C ILE A 219 6.86 -5.71 -8.98
N PHE A 220 5.99 -5.31 -8.04
CA PHE A 220 6.20 -4.10 -7.24
C PHE A 220 7.53 -4.13 -6.49
N THR A 221 7.93 -5.31 -5.98
CA THR A 221 9.16 -5.42 -5.16
C THR A 221 10.41 -5.09 -5.94
N THR A 222 10.36 -5.03 -7.27
CA THR A 222 11.51 -4.70 -8.12
C THR A 222 11.65 -3.21 -8.39
N ILE A 223 10.76 -2.38 -7.86
CA ILE A 223 10.78 -0.93 -8.07
C ILE A 223 11.65 -0.30 -7.00
N ASN A 224 12.74 0.34 -7.39
CA ASN A 224 13.56 1.12 -6.47
C ASN A 224 12.73 2.32 -5.96
N PRO A 225 12.54 2.47 -4.64
CA PRO A 225 11.67 3.50 -4.07
C PRO A 225 12.21 4.92 -4.18
N GLU A 226 13.52 5.10 -4.41
CA GLU A 226 14.17 6.40 -4.57
C GLU A 226 14.11 6.88 -6.02
N THR A 227 14.39 6.00 -6.97
CA THR A 227 14.44 6.35 -8.41
C THR A 227 13.11 6.16 -9.12
N GLY A 228 12.20 5.34 -8.57
CA GLY A 228 10.98 4.94 -9.25
C GLY A 228 11.25 4.14 -10.52
N THR A 229 12.35 3.40 -10.60
CA THR A 229 12.69 2.55 -11.74
C THR A 229 12.59 1.07 -11.38
N LYS A 230 12.19 0.23 -12.35
CA LYS A 230 12.21 -1.23 -12.18
C LYS A 230 13.64 -1.73 -12.34
N HIS A 231 14.05 -2.66 -11.48
CA HIS A 231 15.31 -3.36 -11.61
C HIS A 231 15.35 -4.14 -12.95
N PRO A 232 16.42 -3.99 -13.77
CA PRO A 232 16.48 -4.57 -15.12
C PRO A 232 16.36 -6.10 -15.11
N ASN A 233 16.95 -6.75 -14.11
CA ASN A 233 16.91 -8.21 -13.95
C ASN A 233 15.69 -8.73 -13.17
N THR A 234 14.70 -7.88 -12.89
CA THR A 234 13.49 -8.26 -12.11
C THR A 234 13.83 -8.76 -10.68
N GLU A 235 14.93 -8.29 -10.11
CA GLU A 235 15.27 -8.55 -8.70
C GLU A 235 14.48 -7.63 -7.77
N PRO A 236 14.13 -8.07 -6.55
CA PRO A 236 14.48 -9.35 -5.92
C PRO A 236 13.52 -10.49 -6.28
N LEU A 237 12.54 -10.25 -7.16
CA LEU A 237 11.46 -11.20 -7.42
C LEU A 237 11.97 -12.50 -8.06
N LYS A 238 12.98 -12.41 -8.93
CA LYS A 238 13.63 -13.57 -9.55
C LYS A 238 14.32 -14.45 -8.50
N THR A 239 15.10 -13.87 -7.60
CA THR A 239 15.74 -14.61 -6.50
C THR A 239 14.69 -15.22 -5.57
N LEU A 240 13.66 -14.44 -5.19
CA LEU A 240 12.58 -14.91 -4.34
C LEU A 240 11.86 -16.15 -4.85
N ARG A 241 11.63 -16.25 -6.17
CA ARG A 241 11.01 -17.42 -6.79
C ARG A 241 11.83 -18.71 -6.67
N ARG A 242 13.13 -18.64 -6.41
CA ARG A 242 14.02 -19.80 -6.39
C ARG A 242 14.09 -20.48 -5.02
N TYR A 243 14.05 -19.70 -3.94
CA TYR A 243 14.34 -20.23 -2.59
C TYR A 243 13.21 -20.01 -1.58
N CYS A 244 12.25 -19.14 -1.91
CA CYS A 244 11.13 -18.81 -1.04
C CYS A 244 9.83 -19.39 -1.64
N ASN A 245 9.49 -20.63 -1.30
CA ASN A 245 8.12 -21.13 -1.44
C ASN A 245 7.17 -20.47 -0.40
N MET A 246 7.74 -19.92 0.69
CA MET A 246 7.10 -19.07 1.69
C MET A 246 7.75 -17.67 1.65
N CYS A 247 7.09 -16.63 2.15
CA CYS A 247 7.31 -15.27 1.68
C CYS A 247 8.05 -14.43 2.72
N ILE A 248 8.86 -13.44 2.31
CA ILE A 248 9.59 -12.50 3.23
C ILE A 248 8.72 -11.79 4.29
N HIS A 249 7.39 -11.86 4.16
CA HIS A 249 6.47 -11.11 4.99
C HIS A 249 5.05 -11.67 4.90
N THR A 250 4.25 -11.41 5.93
CA THR A 250 2.92 -11.98 6.09
C THR A 250 1.80 -10.93 6.10
N TYR A 251 0.59 -11.34 5.73
CA TYR A 251 -0.64 -10.60 5.98
C TYR A 251 -1.12 -10.91 7.40
N ILE A 252 -1.29 -9.86 8.22
CA ILE A 252 -1.78 -9.96 9.60
C ILE A 252 -3.03 -9.12 9.81
#